data_AF-A0AAP0CX62-F1
#
_entry.id   AF-A0AAP0CX62-F1
#
_cell.length_a   1.000
_cell.length_b   1.000
_cell.length_c   1.000
_cell.angle_alpha   90.00
_cell.angle_beta   90.00
_cell.angle_gamma   90.00
#
_symmetry.space_group_name_H-M   'P 1'
#
loop_
_entity.id
_entity.type
_entity.pdbx_description
1 polymer ?
#
loop_
_entity_poly.entity_id
_entity_poly.type
_entity_poly.pdbx_seq_one_letter_code
_entity_poly.pdbx_strand_id
1 'polypeptide(L)'
;MTTQIKDLEEQRSSIEEKMQGLKKLEQYEMNLQAKLSMYASVSSIIPDLNEQFKISGHIVYKEKNIVEKLELNSRVMTDFDTCNAIWKMII
;
A
#
# COMPACT_ATOMS: atom_id res chain seq x y z
N MET A 1 21.74 -8.45 44.79
CA MET A 1 21.75 -7.13 44.13
C MET A 1 22.14 -7.22 42.66
N THR A 2 23.07 -8.09 42.27
CA THR A 2 23.50 -8.27 40.87
C THR A 2 22.47 -8.94 39.96
N THR A 3 21.62 -9.83 40.47
CA THR A 3 20.61 -10.56 39.67
C THR A 3 19.49 -9.67 39.17
N GLN A 4 18.93 -8.82 40.03
CA GLN A 4 17.88 -7.86 39.65
C GLN A 4 18.37 -6.85 38.61
N ILE A 5 19.64 -6.43 38.69
CA ILE A 5 20.24 -5.53 37.71
C ILE A 5 20.34 -6.25 36.35
N LYS A 6 20.78 -7.51 36.35
CA LYS A 6 20.85 -8.32 35.12
C LYS A 6 19.48 -8.52 34.47
N ASP A 7 18.46 -8.85 35.26
CA ASP A 7 17.09 -9.04 34.76
C ASP A 7 16.55 -7.74 34.13
N LEU A 8 16.83 -6.59 34.74
CA LEU A 8 16.45 -5.28 34.20
C LEU A 8 17.20 -4.93 32.91
N GLU A 9 18.47 -5.30 32.78
CA GLU A 9 19.25 -5.12 31.54
C GLU A 9 18.72 -5.99 30.40
N GLU A 10 18.36 -7.25 30.68
CA GLU A 10 17.74 -8.15 29.71
C GLU A 10 16.37 -7.62 29.24
N GLN A 11 15.55 -7.12 30.18
CA GLN A 11 14.30 -6.44 29.85
C GLN A 11 14.52 -5.20 28.98
N ARG A 12 15.51 -4.36 29.33
CA ARG A 12 15.85 -3.16 28.54
C ARG A 12 16.23 -3.52 27.11
N SER A 13 17.09 -4.53 26.94
CA SER A 13 17.50 -5.02 25.62
C SER A 13 16.30 -5.51 24.81
N SER A 14 15.40 -6.29 25.42
CA SER A 14 14.18 -6.76 24.76
C SER A 14 13.25 -5.63 24.34
N ILE A 15 13.13 -4.57 25.15
CA ILE A 15 12.33 -3.39 24.82
C ILE A 15 12.96 -2.61 23.67
N GLU A 16 14.28 -2.38 23.70
CA GLU A 16 15.01 -1.69 22.64
C GLU A 16 14.88 -2.40 21.29
N GLU A 17 14.99 -3.74 21.26
CA GLU A 17 14.77 -4.54 20.06
C GLU A 17 13.36 -4.39 19.49
N LYS A 18 12.34 -4.46 20.35
CA LYS A 18 10.93 -4.26 19.94
C LYS A 18 10.71 -2.85 19.40
N MET A 19 11.27 -1.82 20.05
CA MET A 19 11.18 -0.44 19.57
C MET A 19 11.82 -0.25 18.19
N GLN A 20 12.97 -0.88 17.95
CA GLN A 20 13.60 -0.85 16.62
C GLN A 20 12.75 -1.56 15.57
N GLY A 21 12.12 -2.68 15.93
CA GLY A 21 11.16 -3.37 15.07
C GLY A 21 9.97 -2.48 14.68
N LEU A 22 9.37 -1.79 15.66
CA LEU A 22 8.27 -0.86 15.42
C LEU A 22 8.66 0.31 14.51
N LYS A 23 9.84 0.92 14.73
CA LYS A 23 10.34 1.99 13.85
C LYS A 23 10.52 1.54 12.40
N LYS A 24 10.98 0.31 12.19
CA LYS A 24 11.12 -0.27 10.84
C LYS A 24 9.75 -0.48 10.18
N LEU A 25 8.76 -0.93 10.94
CA LEU A 25 7.40 -1.13 10.45
C LEU A 25 6.75 0.21 10.06
N GLU A 26 6.85 1.22 10.93
CA GLU A 26 6.34 2.57 10.66
C GLU A 26 6.98 3.17 9.40
N GLN A 27 8.30 3.06 9.26
CA GLN A 27 8.99 3.52 8.06
C GLN A 27 8.53 2.78 6.80
N TYR A 28 8.26 1.47 6.91
CA TYR A 28 7.75 0.68 5.81
C TYR A 28 6.34 1.13 5.40
N GLU A 29 5.45 1.37 6.36
CA GLU A 29 4.09 1.87 6.12
C GLU A 29 4.10 3.25 5.46
N MET A 30 4.95 4.17 5.95
CA MET A 30 5.13 5.49 5.33
C MET A 30 5.59 5.38 3.86
N ASN A 31 6.56 4.50 3.59
CA ASN A 31 7.06 4.28 2.24
C ASN A 31 5.98 3.69 1.32
N LEU A 32 5.17 2.76 1.84
CA LEU A 32 4.07 2.15 1.11
C LEU A 32 3.00 3.19 0.78
N GLN A 33 2.62 4.03 1.75
CA GLN A 33 1.66 5.11 1.55
C GLN A 33 2.16 6.15 0.54
N ALA A 34 3.44 6.54 0.60
CA ALA A 34 4.04 7.46 -0.36
C ALA A 34 4.02 6.89 -1.78
N LYS A 35 4.35 5.60 -1.95
CA LYS A 35 4.30 4.90 -3.24
C LYS A 35 2.89 4.85 -3.82
N LEU A 36 1.89 4.51 -3.00
CA LEU A 36 0.49 4.48 -3.42
C LEU A 36 -0.02 5.87 -3.79
N SER A 37 0.34 6.90 -3.02
CA SER A 37 -0.02 8.29 -3.30
C SER A 37 0.57 8.77 -4.63
N MET A 38 1.82 8.40 -4.91
CA MET A 38 2.48 8.67 -6.19
C MET A 38 1.70 8.03 -7.35
N TYR A 39 1.33 6.76 -7.26
CA TYR A 39 0.56 6.11 -8.32
C TYR A 39 -0.80 6.77 -8.53
N ALA A 40 -1.56 7.02 -7.46
CA ALA A 40 -2.85 7.68 -7.54
C ALA A 40 -2.77 9.11 -8.11
N SER A 41 -1.64 9.81 -7.91
CA SER A 41 -1.44 11.15 -8.48
C SER A 41 -1.32 11.15 -10.01
N VAL A 42 -0.84 10.06 -10.60
CA VAL A 42 -0.65 9.91 -12.04
C VAL A 42 -1.84 9.23 -12.68
N SER A 43 -2.34 8.15 -12.07
CA SER A 43 -3.41 7.35 -12.66
C SER A 43 -4.81 7.85 -12.32
N SER A 44 -4.94 8.69 -11.29
CA SER A 44 -6.23 9.00 -10.67
C SER A 44 -7.03 7.76 -10.23
N ILE A 45 -6.38 6.60 -10.08
CA ILE A 45 -7.01 5.33 -9.70
C ILE A 45 -6.72 5.01 -8.24
N ILE A 46 -7.75 4.61 -7.51
CA ILE A 46 -7.68 3.99 -6.20
C ILE A 46 -8.05 2.51 -6.35
N PRO A 47 -7.07 1.58 -6.31
CA PRO A 47 -7.33 0.16 -6.48
C PRO A 47 -8.03 -0.44 -5.25
N ASP A 48 -8.87 -1.44 -5.46
CA ASP A 48 -9.34 -2.34 -4.40
C ASP A 48 -8.28 -3.41 -4.16
N LEU A 49 -7.78 -3.50 -2.93
CA LEU A 49 -6.72 -4.44 -2.53
C LEU A 49 -7.27 -5.77 -1.99
N ASN A 50 -8.59 -5.90 -1.85
CA ASN A 50 -9.23 -7.09 -1.28
C ASN A 50 -9.50 -8.19 -2.32
N GLU A 51 -9.52 -7.85 -3.62
CA GLU A 51 -9.79 -8.80 -4.71
C GLU A 51 -8.49 -9.27 -5.39
N GLN A 52 -8.17 -10.57 -5.29
CA GLN A 52 -6.95 -11.13 -5.89
C GLN A 52 -7.08 -11.52 -7.37
N PHE A 53 -8.30 -11.75 -7.86
CA PHE A 53 -8.56 -12.36 -9.18
C PHE A 53 -9.12 -11.41 -10.22
N LYS A 54 -9.21 -10.13 -9.88
CA LYS A 54 -9.81 -9.07 -10.69
C LYS A 54 -9.08 -7.79 -10.39
N ILE A 55 -8.91 -6.94 -11.40
CA ILE A 55 -8.42 -5.59 -11.20
C ILE A 55 -9.64 -4.71 -11.04
N SER A 56 -9.78 -4.13 -9.86
CA SER A 56 -10.92 -3.29 -9.51
C SER A 56 -10.53 -2.11 -8.66
N GLY A 57 -11.46 -1.17 -8.56
CA GLY A 57 -11.26 0.05 -7.80
C GLY A 57 -12.10 1.18 -8.37
N HIS A 58 -11.59 2.39 -8.21
CA HIS A 58 -12.27 3.60 -8.62
C HIS A 58 -11.33 4.55 -9.36
N ILE A 59 -11.80 5.15 -10.45
CA ILE A 59 -11.16 6.28 -11.12
C ILE A 59 -11.76 7.55 -10.53
N VAL A 60 -10.91 8.47 -10.08
CA VAL A 60 -11.30 9.71 -9.37
C VAL A 60 -10.97 10.92 -10.23
N TYR A 61 -11.98 11.50 -10.85
CA TYR A 61 -11.84 12.74 -11.61
C TYR A 61 -12.05 13.95 -10.68
N LYS A 62 -10.98 14.38 -10.02
CA LYS A 62 -11.01 15.46 -9.01
C LYS A 62 -11.66 16.75 -9.52
N GLU A 63 -11.37 17.15 -10.75
CA GLU A 63 -11.89 18.37 -11.36
C GLU A 63 -13.41 18.34 -11.55
N LYS A 64 -13.95 17.14 -11.80
CA LYS A 64 -15.36 16.93 -12.10
C LYS A 64 -16.15 16.45 -10.88
N ASN A 65 -15.46 16.15 -9.77
CA ASN A 65 -16.02 15.45 -8.61
C ASN A 65 -16.75 14.14 -8.98
N ILE A 66 -16.23 13.41 -9.98
CA ILE A 66 -16.80 12.15 -10.46
C ILE A 66 -15.93 10.99 -9.97
N VAL A 67 -16.59 9.92 -9.53
CA VAL A 67 -15.96 8.64 -9.19
C VAL A 67 -16.58 7.56 -10.06
N GLU A 68 -15.77 6.91 -10.89
CA GLU A 68 -16.19 5.81 -11.76
C GLU A 68 -15.62 4.49 -11.28
N LYS A 69 -16.40 3.41 -11.43
CA LYS A 69 -15.95 2.07 -11.05
C LYS A 69 -15.01 1.51 -12.12
N LEU A 70 -13.82 1.08 -11.70
CA LEU A 70 -12.91 0.29 -12.53
C LEU A 70 -13.16 -1.19 -12.28
N GLU A 71 -13.35 -1.95 -13.35
CA GLU A 71 -13.50 -3.41 -13.28
C GLU A 71 -12.95 -4.04 -14.56
N LEU A 72 -11.83 -4.74 -14.43
CA LEU A 72 -11.17 -5.45 -15.52
C LEU A 72 -10.93 -6.90 -15.11
N ASN A 73 -11.29 -7.83 -16.00
CA ASN A 73 -11.09 -9.25 -15.78
C ASN A 73 -9.67 -9.65 -16.20
N SER A 74 -8.77 -9.76 -15.22
CA SER A 74 -7.37 -10.13 -15.44
C SER A 74 -7.18 -11.58 -15.88
N ARG A 75 -8.22 -12.43 -15.88
CA ARG A 75 -8.15 -13.80 -16.41
C ARG A 75 -8.35 -13.89 -17.91
N VAL A 76 -8.90 -12.84 -18.52
CA VAL A 76 -9.29 -12.83 -19.94
C VAL A 76 -8.30 -12.03 -20.78
N MET A 77 -7.66 -11.02 -20.20
CA MET A 77 -6.78 -10.08 -20.89
C MET A 77 -5.32 -10.36 -20.57
N THR A 78 -4.43 -10.11 -21.54
CA THR A 78 -2.99 -10.11 -21.26
C THR A 78 -2.63 -8.90 -20.38
N ASP A 79 -1.48 -8.95 -19.71
CA ASP A 79 -0.98 -7.81 -18.93
C ASP A 79 -0.86 -6.55 -19.80
N PHE A 80 -0.44 -6.71 -21.06
CA PHE A 80 -0.31 -5.61 -22.01
C PHE A 80 -1.67 -4.99 -22.37
N ASP A 81 -2.65 -5.82 -22.73
CA ASP A 81 -4.00 -5.35 -23.09
C ASP A 81 -4.68 -4.67 -21.90
N THR A 82 -4.46 -5.21 -20.70
CA THR A 82 -4.95 -4.65 -19.44
C THR A 82 -4.34 -3.27 -19.20
N CYS A 83 -3.02 -3.12 -19.28
CA CYS A 83 -2.35 -1.83 -19.11
C CYS A 83 -2.82 -0.80 -20.13
N ASN A 84 -2.97 -1.21 -21.39
CA ASN A 84 -3.43 -0.33 -22.46
C ASN A 84 -4.90 0.10 -22.24
N ALA A 85 -5.76 -0.82 -21.78
CA ALA A 85 -7.15 -0.50 -21.43
C ALA A 85 -7.22 0.51 -20.28
N ILE A 86 -6.42 0.32 -19.22
CA ILE A 86 -6.34 1.26 -18.09
C ILE A 86 -5.87 2.64 -18.57
N TRP A 87 -4.81 2.69 -19.38
CA TRP A 87 -4.29 3.98 -19.88
C TRP A 87 -5.29 4.75 -20.74
N LYS A 88 -6.08 4.05 -21.56
CA LYS A 88 -7.16 4.66 -22.37
C LYS A 88 -8.34 5.19 -21.55
N MET A 89 -8.45 4.83 -20.26
CA MET A 89 -9.49 5.37 -19.37
C MET A 89 -9.04 6.65 -18.66
N ILE A 90 -7.72 6.87 -18.58
CA ILE A 90 -7.11 8.00 -17.86
C ILE A 90 -6.77 9.15 -18.82
N ILE A 91 -6.42 8.82 -20.07
CA ILE A 91 -6.06 9.74 -21.17
C ILE A 91 -7.26 9.91 -22.12
#